data_AF-A0A8B6CKD1-F1
#
_entry.id   AF-A0A8B6CKD1-F1
#
_cell.length_a   1.000
_cell.length_b   1.000
_cell.length_c   1.000
_cell.angle_alpha   90.00
_cell.angle_beta   90.00
_cell.angle_gamma   90.00
#
_symmetry.space_group_name_H-M   'P 1'
#
loop_
_entity.id
_entity.type
_entity.pdbx_description
1 polymer ?
#
loop_
_entity_poly.entity_id
_entity_poly.type
_entity_poly.pdbx_seq_one_letter_code
_entity_poly.pdbx_strand_id
1 'polypeptide(L)'
;MHVIKKIRNNTESSKQEHKTKAGRYLIINDKPIIWEHWIEAFKFNFQNGFAIHHKLTEEHIYLTPASKMRNQLAIHVLNKDMLYLMKSYQATLPRPEMLASTVELLEHTSQLVEIFCTQNQTVSSMDNPKFAKLMNILNFFNSWEETVKKSVMMVDSKNLITRETREDINSSIMGFISFCQVMLKNGNSINPGYLNSDLVENLFGQQRGIRNGANTNPTLAQYGPANTAIILGQCTVSNKSNSGKTASFFTATTPCPLNPARNKSNVAMKRGIRL
;
A
#
# COMPACT_ATOMS: atom_id res chain seq x y z
N MET A 1 4.86 2.25 3.42
CA MET A 1 3.89 1.41 2.69
C MET A 1 2.84 0.73 3.58
N HIS A 2 3.22 0.08 4.69
CA HIS A 2 2.25 -0.59 5.57
C HIS A 2 1.19 0.34 6.18
N VAL A 3 1.55 1.58 6.52
CA VAL A 3 0.62 2.59 7.07
C VAL A 3 -0.59 2.81 6.15
N ILE A 4 -0.36 2.96 4.84
CA ILE A 4 -1.42 3.13 3.84
C ILE A 4 -2.38 1.93 3.83
N LYS A 5 -1.85 0.70 3.90
CA LYS A 5 -2.68 -0.51 4.04
C LYS A 5 -3.50 -0.51 5.32
N LYS A 6 -2.91 -0.11 6.45
CA LYS A 6 -3.60 -0.05 7.74
C LYS A 6 -4.76 0.97 7.69
N ILE A 7 -4.55 2.15 7.11
CA ILE A 7 -5.61 3.15 6.91
C ILE A 7 -6.74 2.56 6.04
N ARG A 8 -6.40 1.94 4.91
CA ARG A 8 -7.39 1.29 4.02
C ARG A 8 -8.16 0.18 4.73
N ASN A 9 -7.49 -0.66 5.50
CA ASN A 9 -8.15 -1.77 6.20
C ASN A 9 -9.06 -1.27 7.34
N ASN A 10 -8.69 -0.17 8.01
CA ASN A 10 -9.55 0.46 9.01
C ASN A 10 -10.81 1.06 8.37
N THR A 11 -10.64 1.78 7.25
CA THR A 11 -11.76 2.36 6.49
C THR A 11 -12.69 1.28 5.92
N GLU A 12 -12.15 0.17 5.39
CA GLU A 12 -12.97 -0.96 4.94
C GLU A 12 -13.73 -1.65 6.08
N SER A 13 -13.14 -1.70 7.27
CA SER A 13 -13.84 -2.23 8.46
C SER A 13 -14.93 -1.30 8.99
N SER A 14 -15.00 -0.05 8.49
CA SER A 14 -15.97 0.96 8.92
C SER A 14 -17.31 0.77 8.21
N LYS A 15 -18.38 0.66 8.99
CA LYS A 15 -19.76 0.40 8.55
C LYS A 15 -20.71 1.32 9.28
N GLN A 16 -21.91 1.52 8.75
CA GLN A 16 -22.97 2.24 9.45
C GLN A 16 -23.23 1.67 10.86
N GLU A 17 -23.52 2.57 11.80
CA GLU A 17 -23.61 2.29 13.24
C GLU A 17 -24.57 1.15 13.62
N HIS A 18 -25.66 0.97 12.87
CA HIS A 18 -26.71 0.01 13.18
C HIS A 18 -26.64 -1.29 12.34
N LYS A 19 -25.54 -1.55 11.63
CA LYS A 19 -25.40 -2.82 10.90
C LYS A 19 -25.14 -3.99 11.86
N THR A 20 -25.80 -5.11 11.59
CA THR A 20 -25.76 -6.36 12.40
C THR A 20 -24.38 -7.02 12.51
N LYS A 21 -23.41 -6.64 11.67
CA LYS A 21 -22.05 -7.19 11.71
C LYS A 21 -21.11 -6.25 12.43
N ALA A 22 -20.35 -6.79 13.37
CA ALA A 22 -19.24 -6.10 14.03
C ALA A 22 -18.35 -5.35 13.00
N GLY A 23 -18.01 -4.11 13.36
CA GLY A 23 -17.26 -3.18 12.53
C GLY A 23 -17.04 -1.87 13.28
N ARG A 24 -16.12 -1.04 12.79
CA ARG A 24 -15.95 0.32 13.29
C ARG A 24 -17.03 1.22 12.70
N TYR A 25 -17.24 2.38 13.31
CA TYR A 25 -18.05 3.46 12.76
C TYR A 25 -17.25 4.74 12.90
N LEU A 26 -16.33 4.96 11.95
CA LEU A 26 -15.43 6.10 11.97
C LEU A 26 -16.23 7.41 11.79
N ILE A 27 -15.94 8.42 12.61
CA ILE A 27 -16.63 9.71 12.57
C ILE A 27 -15.59 10.83 12.61
N ILE A 28 -15.72 11.80 11.70
CA ILE A 28 -15.00 13.08 11.74
C ILE A 28 -16.04 14.19 11.64
N ASN A 29 -15.97 15.21 12.50
CA ASN A 29 -16.89 16.35 12.48
C ASN A 29 -18.38 15.93 12.43
N ASP A 30 -18.75 14.95 13.26
CA ASP A 30 -20.10 14.34 13.33
C ASP A 30 -20.63 13.71 12.03
N LYS A 31 -19.77 13.54 11.03
CA LYS A 31 -20.08 12.89 9.76
C LYS A 31 -19.32 11.57 9.63
N PRO A 32 -19.98 10.51 9.16
CA PRO A 32 -19.39 9.19 9.13
C PRO A 32 -18.40 9.00 7.96
N ILE A 33 -17.41 8.15 8.18
CA ILE A 33 -16.54 7.61 7.14
C ILE A 33 -16.80 6.11 7.08
N ILE A 34 -17.56 5.67 6.08
CA ILE A 34 -17.99 4.28 5.95
C ILE A 34 -17.56 3.74 4.59
N TRP A 35 -17.26 2.43 4.52
CA TRP A 35 -16.76 1.81 3.30
C TRP A 35 -17.76 1.87 2.15
N GLU A 36 -19.06 1.96 2.46
CA GLU A 36 -20.11 2.16 1.46
C GLU A 36 -19.87 3.39 0.58
N HIS A 37 -19.22 4.45 1.09
CA HIS A 37 -18.86 5.61 0.26
C HIS A 37 -17.92 5.24 -0.90
N TRP A 38 -16.95 4.35 -0.66
CA TRP A 38 -16.06 3.82 -1.70
C TRP A 38 -16.81 2.91 -2.67
N ILE A 39 -17.72 2.07 -2.17
CA ILE A 39 -18.53 1.18 -3.01
C ILE A 39 -19.40 1.98 -3.98
N GLU A 40 -20.08 3.03 -3.50
CA GLU A 40 -20.95 3.85 -4.35
C GLU A 40 -20.14 4.72 -5.32
N ALA A 41 -19.02 5.30 -4.88
CA ALA A 41 -18.11 6.02 -5.78
C ALA A 41 -17.54 5.09 -6.87
N PHE A 42 -17.25 3.83 -6.53
CA PHE A 42 -16.85 2.82 -7.51
C PHE A 42 -17.95 2.56 -8.52
N LYS A 43 -19.19 2.30 -8.10
CA LYS A 43 -20.32 2.09 -9.03
C LYS A 43 -20.50 3.29 -9.96
N PHE A 44 -20.43 4.51 -9.42
CA PHE A 44 -20.47 5.75 -10.20
C PHE A 44 -19.35 5.77 -11.26
N ASN A 45 -18.11 5.40 -10.91
CA ASN A 45 -16.98 5.34 -11.86
C ASN A 45 -17.25 4.43 -13.07
N PHE A 46 -17.97 3.32 -12.88
CA PHE A 46 -18.29 2.35 -13.95
C PHE A 46 -19.54 2.70 -14.75
N GLN A 47 -20.47 3.44 -14.13
CA GLN A 47 -21.69 3.92 -14.80
C GLN A 47 -21.41 5.10 -15.73
N ASN A 48 -20.40 5.90 -15.42
CA ASN A 48 -19.95 6.94 -16.32
C ASN A 48 -19.23 6.31 -17.53
N GLY A 49 -19.60 6.71 -18.75
CA GLY A 49 -18.98 6.21 -19.98
C GLY A 49 -17.46 6.46 -20.09
N PHE A 50 -16.89 7.26 -19.17
CA PHE A 50 -15.47 7.47 -18.99
C PHE A 50 -15.08 7.21 -17.53
N ALA A 51 -14.15 6.26 -17.32
CA ALA A 51 -13.64 5.95 -15.99
C ALA A 51 -12.72 7.07 -15.48
N ILE A 52 -13.19 7.81 -14.48
CA ILE A 52 -12.40 8.85 -13.79
C ILE A 52 -11.17 8.23 -13.13
N HIS A 53 -11.35 7.09 -12.46
CA HIS A 53 -10.26 6.31 -11.89
C HIS A 53 -10.06 5.00 -12.68
N HIS A 54 -9.13 5.03 -13.64
CA HIS A 54 -8.87 3.93 -14.60
C HIS A 54 -8.21 2.67 -14.00
N LYS A 55 -7.55 2.78 -12.84
CA LYS A 55 -6.88 1.63 -12.18
C LYS A 55 -7.77 0.90 -11.19
N LEU A 56 -8.94 1.46 -10.89
CA LEU A 56 -9.84 0.93 -9.88
C LEU A 56 -10.56 -0.30 -10.44
N THR A 57 -10.52 -1.39 -9.71
CA THR A 57 -11.14 -2.67 -10.07
C THR A 57 -11.93 -3.21 -8.89
N GLU A 58 -12.75 -4.23 -9.12
CA GLU A 58 -13.51 -4.89 -8.06
C GLU A 58 -12.61 -5.38 -6.90
N GLU A 59 -11.37 -5.81 -7.19
CA GLU A 59 -10.42 -6.27 -6.17
C GLU A 59 -9.99 -5.15 -5.20
N HIS A 60 -10.13 -3.88 -5.59
CA HIS A 60 -9.85 -2.74 -4.71
C HIS A 60 -10.96 -2.52 -3.67
N ILE A 61 -12.19 -2.91 -4.00
CA ILE A 61 -13.39 -2.62 -3.22
C ILE A 61 -13.86 -3.84 -2.44
N TYR A 62 -13.88 -5.00 -3.08
CA TYR A 62 -14.31 -6.28 -2.52
C TYR A 62 -13.08 -7.09 -2.08
N LEU A 63 -12.53 -6.70 -0.93
CA LEU A 63 -11.26 -7.20 -0.46
C LEU A 63 -11.33 -8.65 0.06
N THR A 64 -10.52 -9.52 -0.53
CA THR A 64 -10.18 -10.82 0.08
C THR A 64 -9.05 -10.66 1.11
N PRO A 65 -8.81 -11.64 2.00
CA PRO A 65 -7.65 -11.61 2.90
C PRO A 65 -6.31 -11.39 2.17
N ALA A 66 -6.15 -11.96 0.96
CA ALA A 66 -4.96 -11.73 0.14
C ALA A 66 -4.89 -10.28 -0.38
N SER A 67 -6.00 -9.74 -0.87
CA SER A 67 -6.10 -8.37 -1.38
C SER A 67 -5.90 -7.32 -0.27
N LYS A 68 -6.22 -7.64 1.00
CA LYS A 68 -5.90 -6.81 2.17
C LYS A 68 -4.40 -6.61 2.39
N MET A 69 -3.56 -7.49 1.85
CA MET A 69 -2.09 -7.42 1.96
C MET A 69 -1.41 -6.69 0.81
N ARG A 70 -2.10 -6.46 -0.31
CA ARG A 70 -1.54 -5.83 -1.52
C ARG A 70 -1.42 -4.32 -1.36
N ASN A 71 -0.17 -3.84 -1.38
CA ASN A 71 0.16 -2.41 -1.24
C ASN A 71 -0.47 -1.54 -2.34
N GLN A 72 -0.38 -1.98 -3.60
CA GLN A 72 -0.86 -1.21 -4.75
C GLN A 72 -2.37 -0.97 -4.71
N LEU A 73 -3.16 -1.96 -4.26
CA LEU A 73 -4.60 -1.78 -4.10
C LEU A 73 -4.91 -0.69 -3.06
N ALA A 74 -4.19 -0.67 -1.95
CA ALA A 74 -4.38 0.36 -0.92
C ALA A 74 -3.94 1.75 -1.40
N ILE A 75 -2.85 1.83 -2.19
CA ILE A 75 -2.42 3.09 -2.80
C ILE A 75 -3.52 3.66 -3.70
N HIS A 76 -4.04 2.87 -4.64
CA HIS A 76 -5.05 3.38 -5.58
C HIS A 76 -6.34 3.83 -4.85
N VAL A 77 -6.74 3.13 -3.79
CA VAL A 77 -7.92 3.50 -2.97
C VAL A 77 -7.74 4.80 -2.18
N LEU A 78 -6.51 5.24 -1.94
CA LEU A 78 -6.19 6.40 -1.10
C LEU A 78 -5.40 7.48 -1.85
N ASN A 79 -5.29 7.41 -3.17
CA ASN A 79 -4.52 8.37 -3.98
C ASN A 79 -5.39 9.55 -4.46
N LYS A 80 -4.77 10.44 -5.25
CA LYS A 80 -5.44 11.58 -5.86
C LYS A 80 -6.55 11.19 -6.83
N ASP A 81 -6.39 10.12 -7.60
CA ASP A 81 -7.43 9.66 -8.55
C ASP A 81 -8.71 9.27 -7.81
N MET A 82 -8.59 8.56 -6.68
CA MET A 82 -9.74 8.25 -5.83
C MET A 82 -10.35 9.51 -5.21
N LEU A 83 -9.54 10.48 -4.79
CA LEU A 83 -10.04 11.76 -4.29
C LEU A 83 -10.87 12.49 -5.37
N TYR A 84 -10.37 12.55 -6.61
CA TYR A 84 -11.10 13.17 -7.72
C TYR A 84 -12.40 12.43 -8.03
N LEU A 85 -12.38 11.09 -8.03
CA LEU A 85 -13.57 10.28 -8.18
C LEU A 85 -14.59 10.56 -7.08
N MET A 86 -14.15 10.60 -5.82
CA MET A 86 -15.02 10.84 -4.67
C MET A 86 -15.65 12.24 -4.72
N LYS A 87 -14.89 13.28 -5.08
CA LYS A 87 -15.41 14.64 -5.29
C LYS A 87 -16.40 14.72 -6.44
N SER A 88 -16.12 14.02 -7.54
CA SER A 88 -17.03 13.98 -8.70
C SER A 88 -18.33 13.28 -8.34
N TYR A 89 -18.26 12.16 -7.63
CA TYR A 89 -19.44 11.47 -7.10
C TYR A 89 -20.22 12.36 -6.13
N GLN A 90 -19.53 13.01 -5.18
CA GLN A 90 -20.13 13.94 -4.22
C GLN A 90 -20.95 15.04 -4.91
N ALA A 91 -20.44 15.62 -6.00
CA ALA A 91 -21.14 16.68 -6.75
C ALA A 91 -22.46 16.21 -7.41
N THR A 92 -22.65 14.90 -7.59
CA THR A 92 -23.88 14.33 -8.16
C THR A 92 -24.94 13.99 -7.12
N LEU A 93 -24.59 14.03 -5.82
CA LEU A 93 -25.47 13.60 -4.75
C LEU A 93 -26.43 14.71 -4.32
N PRO A 94 -27.67 14.37 -3.91
CA PRO A 94 -28.61 15.34 -3.33
C PRO A 94 -28.14 15.88 -1.97
N ARG A 95 -27.27 15.12 -1.28
CA ARG A 95 -26.71 15.44 0.05
C ARG A 95 -25.19 15.28 0.03
N PRO A 96 -24.45 16.22 -0.60
CA PRO A 96 -23.00 16.14 -0.76
C PRO A 96 -22.26 16.17 0.60
N GLU A 97 -22.85 16.79 1.62
CA GLU A 97 -22.28 16.92 2.97
C GLU A 97 -22.06 15.57 3.66
N MET A 98 -22.75 14.52 3.24
CA MET A 98 -22.58 13.17 3.79
C MET A 98 -21.22 12.56 3.44
N LEU A 99 -20.59 13.02 2.35
CA LEU A 99 -19.26 12.57 1.93
C LEU A 99 -18.14 13.49 2.44
N ALA A 100 -18.45 14.61 3.10
CA ALA A 100 -17.47 15.62 3.46
C ALA A 100 -16.28 15.04 4.24
N SER A 101 -16.51 14.28 5.30
CA SER A 101 -15.45 13.65 6.09
C SER A 101 -14.66 12.57 5.35
N THR A 102 -15.29 11.92 4.37
CA THR A 102 -14.59 10.93 3.53
C THR A 102 -13.68 11.63 2.52
N VAL A 103 -14.14 12.74 1.95
CA VAL A 103 -13.33 13.60 1.08
C VAL A 103 -12.17 14.20 1.87
N GLU A 104 -12.43 14.73 3.08
CA GLU A 104 -11.40 15.28 3.98
C GLU A 104 -10.31 14.23 4.29
N LEU A 105 -10.70 13.00 4.65
CA LEU A 105 -9.73 11.91 4.83
C LEU A 105 -8.91 11.62 3.55
N LEU A 106 -9.55 11.64 2.38
CA LEU A 106 -8.87 11.43 1.10
C LEU A 106 -7.93 12.59 0.72
N GLU A 107 -8.22 13.83 1.13
CA GLU A 107 -7.35 14.98 0.92
C GLU A 107 -6.01 14.82 1.64
N HIS A 108 -6.03 14.32 2.88
CA HIS A 108 -4.80 14.06 3.63
C HIS A 108 -4.09 12.78 3.18
N THR A 109 -4.83 11.69 2.97
CA THR A 109 -4.23 10.41 2.58
C THR A 109 -3.65 10.43 1.16
N SER A 110 -4.26 11.15 0.22
CA SER A 110 -3.72 11.31 -1.14
C SER A 110 -2.39 12.06 -1.18
N GLN A 111 -2.21 13.06 -0.30
CA GLN A 111 -0.94 13.75 -0.12
C GLN A 111 0.11 12.84 0.54
N LEU A 112 -0.30 12.03 1.52
CA LEU A 112 0.58 11.05 2.15
C LEU A 112 1.10 10.03 1.12
N VAL A 113 0.21 9.53 0.26
CA VAL A 113 0.55 8.65 -0.86
C VAL A 113 1.48 9.36 -1.86
N GLU A 114 1.17 10.59 -2.24
CA GLU A 114 2.02 11.36 -3.15
C GLU A 114 3.46 11.49 -2.62
N ILE A 115 3.62 11.81 -1.34
CA ILE A 115 4.93 12.05 -0.73
C ILE A 115 5.74 10.76 -0.58
N PHE A 116 5.13 9.69 -0.06
CA PHE A 116 5.85 8.46 0.30
C PHE A 116 5.81 7.35 -0.74
N CYS A 117 4.92 7.41 -1.73
CA CYS A 117 4.78 6.35 -2.73
C CYS A 117 5.21 6.79 -4.14
N THR A 118 5.45 8.08 -4.37
CA THR A 118 5.96 8.56 -5.67
C THR A 118 7.47 8.44 -5.71
N GLN A 119 7.97 7.71 -6.70
CA GLN A 119 9.41 7.61 -6.95
C GLN A 119 9.95 8.91 -7.55
N ASN A 120 11.27 9.14 -7.40
CA ASN A 120 11.98 10.30 -7.94
C ASN A 120 11.52 11.67 -7.42
N GLN A 121 10.97 11.70 -6.20
CA GLN A 121 10.52 12.92 -5.55
C GLN A 121 11.44 13.30 -4.39
N THR A 122 12.66 13.74 -4.73
CA THR A 122 13.67 14.07 -3.74
C THR A 122 13.32 15.32 -2.92
N VAL A 123 13.94 15.39 -1.75
CA VAL A 123 13.95 16.54 -0.85
C VAL A 123 15.40 16.84 -0.53
N SER A 124 15.82 18.09 -0.73
CA SER A 124 17.21 18.56 -0.56
C SER A 124 17.34 19.69 0.45
N SER A 125 16.23 20.30 0.88
CA SER A 125 16.21 21.37 1.89
C SER A 125 15.04 21.16 2.85
N MET A 126 15.21 21.60 4.10
CA MET A 126 14.15 21.64 5.12
C MET A 126 13.02 22.62 4.79
N ASP A 127 13.23 23.55 3.86
CA ASP A 127 12.20 24.48 3.38
C ASP A 127 11.23 23.83 2.38
N ASN A 128 11.40 22.54 2.10
CA ASN A 128 10.57 21.85 1.12
C ASN A 128 9.10 21.83 1.59
N PRO A 129 8.13 22.23 0.72
CA PRO A 129 6.73 22.32 1.10
C PRO A 129 6.11 20.98 1.52
N LYS A 130 6.73 19.85 1.16
CA LYS A 130 6.30 18.52 1.63
C LYS A 130 6.32 18.42 3.15
N PHE A 131 7.24 19.07 3.86
CA PHE A 131 7.28 19.00 5.32
C PHE A 131 6.09 19.72 5.96
N ALA A 132 5.69 20.88 5.42
CA ALA A 132 4.48 21.56 5.86
C ALA A 132 3.22 20.71 5.61
N LYS A 133 3.14 20.06 4.44
CA LYS A 133 2.06 19.11 4.13
C LYS A 133 2.02 17.92 5.11
N LEU A 134 3.18 17.34 5.43
CA LEU A 134 3.28 16.23 6.39
C LEU A 134 2.82 16.65 7.79
N MET A 135 3.22 17.83 8.25
CA MET A 135 2.76 18.36 9.54
C MET A 135 1.25 18.62 9.55
N ASN A 136 0.70 19.13 8.45
CA ASN A 136 -0.74 19.32 8.30
C ASN A 136 -1.50 17.97 8.36
N ILE A 137 -1.01 16.94 7.67
CA ILE A 137 -1.57 15.57 7.74
C ILE A 137 -1.51 15.04 9.18
N LEU A 138 -0.37 15.21 9.85
CA LEU A 138 -0.19 14.76 11.23
C LEU A 138 -1.18 15.45 12.18
N ASN A 139 -1.30 16.77 12.06
CA ASN A 139 -2.22 17.57 12.86
C ASN A 139 -3.66 17.13 12.64
N PHE A 140 -4.08 16.86 11.40
CA PHE A 140 -5.41 16.32 11.10
C PHE A 140 -5.70 15.03 11.89
N PHE A 141 -4.81 14.04 11.85
CA PHE A 141 -5.03 12.78 12.57
C PHE A 141 -5.03 12.98 14.10
N ASN A 142 -4.18 13.86 14.62
CA ASN A 142 -4.11 14.14 16.06
C ASN A 142 -5.33 14.92 16.55
N SER A 143 -5.79 15.94 15.81
CA SER A 143 -7.02 16.68 16.11
C SER A 143 -8.25 15.78 16.02
N TRP A 144 -8.30 14.85 15.07
CA TRP A 144 -9.36 13.84 15.00
C TRP A 144 -9.40 12.98 16.26
N GLU A 145 -8.24 12.45 16.70
CA GLU A 145 -8.12 11.70 17.95
C GLU A 145 -8.55 12.51 19.17
N GLU A 146 -8.11 13.77 19.29
CA GLU A 146 -8.49 14.64 20.40
C GLU A 146 -10.00 14.91 20.43
N THR A 147 -10.62 15.10 19.28
CA THR A 147 -12.07 15.35 19.16
C THR A 147 -12.87 14.17 19.69
N VAL A 148 -12.48 12.94 19.32
CA VAL A 148 -13.14 11.73 19.83
C VAL A 148 -12.91 11.56 21.32
N LYS A 149 -11.68 11.76 21.81
CA LYS A 149 -11.36 11.64 23.25
C LYS A 149 -12.09 12.65 24.13
N LYS A 150 -12.35 13.86 23.63
CA LYS A 150 -13.08 14.91 24.34
C LYS A 150 -14.60 14.68 24.34
N SER A 151 -15.11 13.89 23.39
CA SER A 151 -16.54 13.62 23.29
C SER A 151 -16.99 12.58 24.32
N VAL A 152 -18.07 12.88 25.04
CA VAL A 152 -18.70 11.93 25.96
C VAL A 152 -19.46 10.83 25.22
N MET A 153 -19.83 11.06 23.95
CA MET A 153 -20.68 10.15 23.17
C MET A 153 -19.89 9.21 22.26
N MET A 154 -18.60 9.49 22.01
CA MET A 154 -17.76 8.71 21.11
C MET A 154 -16.81 7.78 21.87
N VAL A 155 -16.46 6.66 21.25
CA VAL A 155 -15.56 5.65 21.82
C VAL A 155 -14.42 5.40 20.85
N ASP A 156 -13.18 5.54 21.33
CA ASP A 156 -11.94 5.35 20.53
C ASP A 156 -11.95 4.07 19.68
N SER A 157 -12.34 2.93 20.27
CA SER A 157 -12.32 1.63 19.59
C SER A 157 -13.33 1.52 18.44
N LYS A 158 -14.37 2.37 18.44
CA LYS A 158 -15.45 2.40 17.45
C LYS A 158 -15.28 3.54 16.45
N ASN A 159 -14.95 4.74 16.93
CA ASN A 159 -15.03 5.99 16.16
C ASN A 159 -13.68 6.48 15.59
N LEU A 160 -12.56 5.84 15.97
CA LEU A 160 -11.23 6.11 15.42
C LEU A 160 -10.66 4.91 14.66
N ILE A 161 -9.70 5.21 13.80
CA ILE A 161 -8.75 4.19 13.33
C ILE A 161 -7.97 3.62 14.52
N THR A 162 -7.47 2.38 14.38
CA THR A 162 -6.81 1.70 15.51
C THR A 162 -5.64 2.51 16.09
N ARG A 163 -5.38 2.33 17.39
CA ARG A 163 -4.29 3.02 18.09
C ARG A 163 -2.94 2.79 17.41
N GLU A 164 -2.66 1.55 17.01
CA GLU A 164 -1.43 1.16 16.32
C GLU A 164 -1.30 1.87 14.97
N THR A 165 -2.42 2.09 14.27
CA THR A 165 -2.39 2.82 12.99
C THR A 165 -2.05 4.30 13.23
N ARG A 166 -2.56 4.90 14.32
CA ARG A 166 -2.27 6.29 14.69
C ARG A 166 -0.83 6.49 15.16
N GLU A 167 -0.33 5.58 15.98
CA GLU A 167 1.08 5.55 16.42
C GLU A 167 2.03 5.39 15.22
N ASP A 168 1.69 4.50 14.28
CA ASP A 168 2.45 4.31 13.04
C ASP A 168 2.49 5.58 12.17
N ILE A 169 1.36 6.28 12.02
CA ILE A 169 1.29 7.54 11.26
C ILE A 169 2.20 8.58 11.93
N ASN A 170 2.06 8.75 13.24
CA ASN A 170 2.84 9.72 14.01
C ASN A 170 4.34 9.43 13.91
N SER A 171 4.74 8.20 14.22
CA SER A 171 6.14 7.78 14.19
C SER A 171 6.74 7.84 12.78
N SER A 172 6.00 7.46 11.73
CA SER A 172 6.47 7.53 10.35
C SER A 172 6.71 8.97 9.89
N ILE A 173 5.77 9.88 10.17
CA ILE A 173 5.89 11.29 9.76
C ILE A 173 6.98 11.99 10.56
N MET A 174 6.92 11.94 11.89
CA MET A 174 7.90 12.60 12.76
C MET A 174 9.29 12.00 12.59
N GLY A 175 9.40 10.68 12.46
CA GLY A 175 10.66 10.00 12.20
C GLY A 175 11.28 10.42 10.87
N PHE A 176 10.48 10.53 9.80
CA PHE A 176 10.97 10.99 8.50
C PHE A 176 11.46 12.46 8.55
N ILE A 177 10.72 13.34 9.22
CA ILE A 177 11.12 14.75 9.36
C ILE A 177 12.44 14.87 10.13
N SER A 178 12.54 14.21 11.29
CA SER A 178 13.76 14.20 12.11
C SER A 178 14.96 13.60 11.36
N PHE A 179 14.73 12.53 10.59
CA PHE A 179 15.75 11.95 9.72
C PHE A 179 16.26 12.95 8.68
N CYS A 180 15.36 13.68 8.02
CA CYS A 180 15.73 14.71 7.06
C CYS A 180 16.51 15.87 7.70
N GLN A 181 16.13 16.29 8.90
CA GLN A 181 16.85 17.36 9.63
C GLN A 181 18.33 17.03 9.86
N VAL A 182 18.66 15.76 10.05
CA VAL A 182 20.05 15.31 10.22
C VAL A 182 20.74 15.17 8.87
N MET A 183 20.10 14.49 7.92
CA MET A 183 20.75 14.08 6.68
C MET A 183 20.89 15.22 5.66
N LEU A 184 19.95 16.17 5.60
CA LEU A 184 19.97 17.28 4.66
C LEU A 184 21.03 18.34 5.01
N LYS A 185 21.40 18.48 6.30
CA LYS A 185 22.48 19.38 6.74
C LYS A 185 23.84 19.05 6.09
N ASN A 186 24.01 17.80 5.66
CA ASN A 186 25.24 17.31 5.03
C ASN A 186 25.21 17.43 3.49
N GLY A 187 24.26 18.18 2.91
CA GLY A 187 24.12 18.35 1.46
C GLY A 187 23.53 17.13 0.74
N ASN A 188 23.01 16.14 1.47
CA ASN A 188 22.36 14.98 0.87
C ASN A 188 20.99 15.36 0.30
N SER A 189 20.53 14.57 -0.67
CA SER A 189 19.13 14.57 -1.10
C SER A 189 18.48 13.24 -0.75
N ILE A 190 17.22 13.29 -0.33
CA ILE A 190 16.50 12.13 0.20
C ILE A 190 15.24 11.94 -0.61
N ASN A 191 15.01 10.72 -1.10
CA ASN A 191 13.74 10.35 -1.71
C ASN A 191 12.90 9.57 -0.68
N PRO A 192 11.75 10.10 -0.23
CA PRO A 192 10.90 9.41 0.74
C PRO A 192 10.42 8.04 0.22
N GLY A 193 10.24 7.89 -1.09
CA GLY A 193 9.81 6.66 -1.74
C GLY A 193 10.78 5.48 -1.62
N TYR A 194 12.02 5.71 -1.17
CA TYR A 194 12.99 4.65 -0.89
C TYR A 194 13.09 4.28 0.60
N LEU A 195 12.45 5.04 1.48
CA LEU A 195 12.45 4.78 2.92
C LEU A 195 11.32 3.82 3.29
N ASN A 196 11.42 2.59 2.80
CA ASN A 196 10.48 1.52 3.11
C ASN A 196 11.15 0.13 3.02
N SER A 197 10.42 -0.89 3.44
CA SER A 197 10.84 -2.28 3.41
C SER A 197 10.52 -3.01 2.10
N ASP A 198 10.03 -2.31 1.06
CA ASP A 198 9.59 -2.98 -0.18
C ASP A 198 10.74 -3.73 -0.85
N LEU A 199 11.97 -3.19 -0.79
CA LEU A 199 13.15 -3.88 -1.30
C LEU A 199 13.39 -5.24 -0.61
N VAL A 200 13.17 -5.30 0.70
CA VAL A 200 13.27 -6.54 1.48
C VAL A 200 12.11 -7.49 1.17
N GLU A 201 10.89 -6.97 1.02
CA GLU A 201 9.74 -7.79 0.59
C GLU A 201 9.91 -8.37 -0.81
N ASN A 202 10.53 -7.61 -1.72
CA ASN A 202 10.88 -8.05 -3.07
C ASN A 202 11.89 -9.20 -3.00
N LEU A 203 12.91 -9.09 -2.14
CA LEU A 203 13.87 -10.16 -1.91
C LEU A 203 13.17 -11.44 -1.41
N PHE A 204 12.27 -11.33 -0.44
CA PHE A 204 11.48 -12.48 0.01
C PHE A 204 10.59 -13.07 -1.10
N GLY A 205 10.04 -12.21 -1.98
CA GLY A 205 9.32 -12.65 -3.17
C GLY A 205 10.21 -13.45 -4.13
N GLN A 206 11.42 -12.95 -4.40
CA GLN A 206 12.41 -13.62 -5.25
C GLN A 206 12.86 -14.96 -4.64
N GLN A 207 13.09 -14.99 -3.32
CA GLN A 207 13.46 -16.20 -2.59
C GLN A 207 12.40 -17.29 -2.72
N ARG A 208 11.11 -16.93 -2.60
CA ARG A 208 10.01 -17.86 -2.86
C ARG A 208 9.93 -18.27 -4.33
N GLY A 209 10.30 -17.38 -5.25
CA GLY A 209 10.11 -17.55 -6.69
C GLY A 209 11.25 -18.22 -7.48
N ILE A 210 12.51 -18.18 -7.04
CA ILE A 210 13.69 -18.63 -7.83
C ILE A 210 13.94 -20.13 -7.73
N ARG A 211 13.90 -20.72 -6.54
CA ARG A 211 14.35 -22.11 -6.35
C ARG A 211 13.25 -23.07 -5.93
N ASN A 212 12.15 -22.52 -5.44
CA ASN A 212 11.10 -23.32 -4.78
C ASN A 212 9.88 -23.53 -5.69
N GLY A 213 9.83 -22.91 -6.88
CA GLY A 213 8.78 -23.15 -7.88
C GLY A 213 7.38 -22.91 -7.30
N ALA A 214 6.60 -23.98 -7.18
CA ALA A 214 5.27 -23.95 -6.57
C ALA A 214 5.28 -24.00 -5.03
N ASN A 215 6.42 -24.34 -4.40
CA ASN A 215 6.56 -24.36 -2.95
C ASN A 215 6.69 -22.93 -2.40
N THR A 216 5.58 -22.40 -1.88
CA THR A 216 5.49 -21.06 -1.33
C THR A 216 6.14 -20.91 0.05
N ASN A 217 6.44 -22.03 0.73
CA ASN A 217 6.95 -22.07 2.09
C ASN A 217 8.25 -22.91 2.16
N PRO A 218 9.39 -22.32 1.78
CA PRO A 218 10.65 -23.02 1.81
C PRO A 218 11.12 -23.34 3.23
N THR A 219 11.83 -24.46 3.39
CA THR A 219 12.47 -24.82 4.66
C THR A 219 13.75 -23.99 4.89
N LEU A 220 14.25 -23.99 6.13
CA LEU A 220 15.52 -23.33 6.45
C LEU A 220 16.68 -23.83 5.58
N ALA A 221 16.72 -25.14 5.30
CA ALA A 221 17.72 -25.76 4.41
C ALA A 221 17.61 -25.27 2.95
N GLN A 222 16.41 -24.86 2.51
CA GLN A 222 16.17 -24.31 1.18
C GLN A 222 16.47 -22.80 1.11
N TYR A 223 16.46 -22.10 2.24
CA TYR A 223 16.65 -20.65 2.31
C TYR A 223 18.06 -20.21 1.89
N GLY A 224 19.11 -20.79 2.47
CA GLY A 224 20.51 -20.45 2.17
C GLY A 224 20.87 -20.58 0.69
N PRO A 225 20.59 -21.73 0.04
CA PRO A 225 20.81 -21.90 -1.39
C PRO A 225 20.00 -20.94 -2.27
N ALA A 226 18.78 -20.59 -1.88
CA ALA A 226 17.95 -19.64 -2.63
C ALA A 226 18.50 -18.20 -2.54
N ASN A 227 19.01 -17.78 -1.39
CA ASN A 227 19.67 -16.48 -1.26
C ASN A 227 20.99 -16.41 -2.04
N THR A 228 21.78 -17.49 -2.00
CA THR A 228 23.00 -17.59 -2.81
C THR A 228 22.69 -17.44 -4.30
N ALA A 229 21.62 -18.09 -4.77
CA ALA A 229 21.12 -17.94 -6.13
C ALA A 229 20.75 -16.49 -6.48
N ILE A 230 20.07 -15.76 -5.59
CA ILE A 230 19.74 -14.34 -5.79
C ILE A 230 21.01 -13.50 -5.91
N ILE A 231 21.96 -13.67 -4.98
CA ILE A 231 23.24 -12.94 -4.97
C ILE A 231 24.02 -13.18 -6.27
N LEU A 232 23.99 -14.41 -6.77
CA LEU A 232 24.63 -14.81 -8.03
C LEU A 232 23.82 -14.40 -9.28
N GLY A 233 22.71 -13.66 -9.13
CA GLY A 233 21.93 -13.13 -10.25
C GLY A 233 21.04 -14.14 -10.97
N GLN A 234 20.61 -15.22 -10.30
CA GLN A 234 19.68 -16.19 -10.90
C GLN A 234 18.31 -15.56 -11.19
N CYS A 235 17.82 -15.78 -12.41
CA CYS A 235 16.50 -15.31 -12.84
C CYS A 235 15.38 -15.98 -12.01
N THR A 236 14.38 -15.20 -11.58
CA THR A 236 13.18 -15.74 -10.95
C THR A 236 12.39 -16.60 -11.92
N VAL A 237 12.02 -17.81 -11.51
CA VAL A 237 11.17 -18.72 -12.31
C VAL A 237 9.67 -18.56 -12.02
N SER A 238 9.28 -17.69 -11.08
CA SER A 238 7.88 -17.53 -10.66
C SER A 238 7.50 -16.07 -10.34
N ASN A 239 6.32 -15.65 -10.82
CA ASN A 239 5.76 -14.30 -10.69
C ASN A 239 4.93 -14.08 -9.39
N LYS A 240 5.00 -14.98 -8.40
CA LYS A 240 4.14 -14.95 -7.20
C LYS A 240 4.59 -13.96 -6.10
N SER A 241 5.20 -12.82 -6.46
CA SER A 241 5.59 -11.78 -5.50
C SER A 241 4.51 -10.69 -5.38
N ASN A 242 4.41 -10.06 -4.20
CA ASN A 242 3.50 -8.92 -3.97
C ASN A 242 3.89 -7.66 -4.76
N SER A 243 5.06 -7.70 -5.40
CA SER A 243 5.78 -6.60 -6.02
C SER A 243 5.44 -6.38 -7.49
N GLY A 244 4.59 -7.24 -8.07
CA GLY A 244 4.22 -7.18 -9.49
C GLY A 244 5.41 -7.23 -10.45
N LYS A 245 5.22 -6.72 -11.68
CA LYS A 245 6.26 -6.64 -12.73
C LYS A 245 7.39 -5.65 -12.43
N THR A 246 7.32 -4.92 -11.32
CA THR A 246 8.24 -3.84 -10.94
C THR A 246 9.39 -4.29 -10.05
N ALA A 247 9.48 -5.57 -9.69
CA ALA A 247 10.62 -6.09 -8.94
C ALA A 247 11.88 -6.07 -9.81
N SER A 248 12.72 -5.04 -9.67
CA SER A 248 14.09 -5.07 -10.19
C SER A 248 14.87 -6.17 -9.48
N PHE A 249 15.51 -7.04 -10.25
CA PHE A 249 16.39 -8.07 -9.70
C PHE A 249 17.50 -7.41 -8.88
N PHE A 250 17.88 -8.03 -7.77
CA PHE A 250 19.13 -7.72 -7.08
C PHE A 250 20.29 -8.38 -7.86
N THR A 251 20.33 -8.18 -9.17
CA THR A 251 21.43 -8.68 -10.00
C THR A 251 22.62 -7.76 -9.76
N ALA A 252 23.69 -8.29 -9.16
CA ALA A 252 25.01 -7.82 -9.54
C ALA A 252 25.07 -7.93 -11.07
N THR A 253 25.41 -6.84 -11.76
CA THR A 253 25.35 -6.68 -13.23
C THR A 253 26.37 -7.53 -13.99
N THR A 254 26.73 -8.70 -13.46
CA THR A 254 27.54 -9.69 -14.15
C THR A 254 26.62 -10.81 -14.61
N PRO A 255 26.23 -10.86 -15.90
CA PRO A 255 25.54 -12.02 -16.45
C PRO A 255 26.50 -13.20 -16.33
N CYS A 256 26.28 -14.05 -15.33
CA CYS A 256 26.98 -15.32 -15.24
C CYS A 256 26.11 -16.34 -15.98
N PRO A 257 26.48 -16.79 -17.20
CA PRO A 257 25.71 -17.80 -17.89
C PRO A 257 25.75 -19.09 -17.09
N LEU A 258 24.60 -19.47 -16.51
CA LEU A 258 24.51 -20.70 -15.75
C LEU A 258 24.37 -21.90 -16.67
N ASN A 259 25.52 -22.53 -16.89
CA ASN A 259 25.72 -23.97 -17.01
C ASN A 259 24.59 -24.75 -17.76
N PRO A 260 24.65 -24.85 -19.10
CA PRO A 260 23.64 -25.55 -19.91
C PRO A 260 23.58 -27.08 -19.68
N ALA A 261 24.44 -27.64 -18.85
CA ALA A 261 24.58 -29.09 -18.68
C ALA A 261 23.45 -29.75 -17.87
N ARG A 262 22.70 -29.00 -17.05
CA ARG A 262 21.75 -29.62 -16.10
C ARG A 262 20.33 -29.86 -16.63
N ASN A 263 20.00 -29.36 -17.83
CA ASN A 263 18.69 -29.58 -18.48
C ASN A 263 18.70 -30.67 -19.58
N LYS A 264 19.83 -31.34 -19.82
CA LYS A 264 19.91 -32.42 -20.83
C LYS A 264 19.59 -33.82 -20.30
N SER A 265 19.54 -34.04 -18.98
CA SER A 265 19.34 -35.37 -18.41
C SER A 265 17.89 -35.87 -18.37
N ASN A 266 16.90 -35.06 -18.76
CA ASN A 266 15.49 -35.47 -18.80
C ASN A 266 14.86 -35.54 -20.21
N VAL A 267 15.67 -35.43 -21.27
CA VAL A 267 15.19 -35.52 -22.67
C VAL A 267 15.63 -36.84 -23.34
N ALA A 268 16.55 -37.59 -22.75
CA ALA A 268 17.04 -38.86 -23.28
C ALA A 268 16.45 -40.08 -22.55
N MET A 269 15.11 -40.18 -22.43
CA MET A 269 14.47 -41.45 -22.04
C MET A 269 13.03 -41.59 -22.57
N LYS A 270 12.79 -41.14 -23.81
CA LYS A 270 11.60 -41.52 -24.60
C LYS A 270 11.99 -41.75 -26.07
N ARG A 271 12.78 -42.78 -26.34
CA ARG A 271 12.83 -43.43 -27.66
C ARG A 271 13.06 -44.93 -27.50
N GLY A 272 12.09 -45.69 -27.99
CA GLY A 272 12.21 -47.11 -28.32
C GLY A 272 11.78 -48.07 -27.22
N ILE A 273 10.58 -48.65 -27.35
CA ILE A 273 10.40 -50.04 -27.81
C ILE A 273 9.08 -50.07 -28.58
N ARG A 274 9.18 -50.33 -29.90
CA ARG A 274 8.13 -50.97 -30.67
C ARG A 274 8.37 -52.47 -30.55
N LEU A 275 7.38 -53.20 -30.05
CA LEU A 275 6.94 -54.49 -30.54
C LEU A 275 5.42 -54.49 -30.42
#